data_AF-A0A8J3IDP5-F1
#
_entry.id   AF-A0A8J3IDP5-F1
#
_cell.length_a   1.000
_cell.length_b   1.000
_cell.length_c   1.000
_cell.angle_alpha   90.00
_cell.angle_beta   90.00
_cell.angle_gamma   90.00
#
_symmetry.space_group_name_H-M   'P 1'
#
loop_
_entity.id
_entity.type
_entity.pdbx_description
1 polymer ?
#
loop_
_entity_poly.entity_id
_entity_poly.type
_entity_poly.pdbx_seq_one_letter_code
_entity_poly.pdbx_strand_id
1 'polypeptide(L)'
;MPGDVNIAPIALLFADQTRASILQELSDGQALSAGELARRAHVTPSTASTHLAKLMDAGLLIAEKQGKHRYYRIADPAIVQAIEALAALAPVRQVHSLREAQIAQAVRSARMCSTHLAGKLGVDLTQALVNKGVLAASEEGYYMTSYGQQWLCDFGIEGEALKRRGLEVVSHHIDWSEHRPHIAGALGAALAQRLFELQWITRTPFSRAVRLTASGQLSLRDEFGIHI
;
A
#
# COMPACT_ATOMS: atom_id res chain seq x y z
N MET A 1 -6.46 19.66 31.16
CA MET A 1 -5.86 20.18 29.91
C MET A 1 -5.45 18.97 29.09
N PRO A 2 -5.73 18.92 27.77
CA PRO A 2 -5.21 17.85 26.94
C PRO A 2 -3.67 17.91 26.97
N GLY A 3 -3.03 16.79 27.26
CA GLY A 3 -1.57 16.65 27.17
C GLY A 3 -1.12 16.46 25.72
N ASP A 4 0.19 16.37 25.51
CA ASP A 4 0.78 16.10 24.20
C ASP A 4 0.61 14.61 23.78
N VAL A 5 0.87 14.31 22.51
CA VAL A 5 0.77 12.95 21.95
C VAL A 5 1.83 12.03 22.57
N ASN A 6 1.38 10.96 23.23
CA ASN A 6 2.28 9.92 23.74
C ASN A 6 2.31 8.72 22.79
N ILE A 7 3.36 8.63 21.97
CA ILE A 7 3.54 7.52 21.02
C ILE A 7 4.03 6.22 21.66
N ALA A 8 4.55 6.25 22.89
CA ALA A 8 5.25 5.13 23.50
C ALA A 8 4.41 3.84 23.61
N PRO A 9 3.11 3.87 23.99
CA PRO A 9 2.30 2.66 24.06
C PRO A 9 2.16 1.95 22.71
N ILE A 10 2.00 2.73 21.63
CA ILE A 10 1.91 2.17 20.28
C ILE A 10 3.28 1.66 19.84
N ALA A 11 4.35 2.43 20.04
CA ALA A 11 5.71 2.02 19.67
C ALA A 11 6.10 0.68 20.31
N LEU A 12 5.73 0.44 21.57
CA LEU A 12 5.97 -0.83 22.27
C LEU A 12 5.24 -2.03 21.61
N LEU A 13 4.09 -1.80 20.98
CA LEU A 13 3.40 -2.85 20.23
C LEU A 13 4.13 -3.24 18.94
N PHE A 14 4.82 -2.29 18.31
CA PHE A 14 5.66 -2.55 17.13
C PHE A 14 7.02 -3.16 17.49
N ALA A 15 7.55 -2.87 18.69
CA ALA A 15 8.85 -3.32 19.17
C ALA A 15 8.88 -4.79 19.64
N ASP A 16 8.32 -5.70 18.84
CA ASP A 16 8.31 -7.15 19.07
C ASP A 16 8.27 -7.88 17.75
N GLN A 17 9.19 -8.84 17.57
CA GLN A 17 9.39 -9.52 16.29
C GLN A 17 8.12 -10.21 15.77
N THR A 18 7.35 -10.85 16.66
CA THR A 18 6.13 -11.57 16.27
C THR A 18 5.01 -10.60 15.93
N ARG A 19 4.80 -9.54 16.72
CA ARG A 19 3.80 -8.50 16.39
C ARG A 19 4.15 -7.77 15.09
N ALA A 20 5.41 -7.39 14.91
CA ALA A 20 5.87 -6.76 13.67
C ALA A 20 5.62 -7.67 12.46
N SER A 21 5.94 -8.96 12.56
CA SER A 21 5.66 -9.93 11.50
C SER A 21 4.15 -10.06 11.22
N ILE A 22 3.31 -10.19 12.26
CA ILE A 22 1.85 -10.25 12.09
C ILE A 22 1.31 -8.99 11.41
N LEU A 23 1.75 -7.80 11.84
CA LEU A 23 1.33 -6.52 11.29
C LEU A 23 1.76 -6.37 9.81
N GLN A 24 3.00 -6.76 9.48
CA GLN A 24 3.48 -6.79 8.10
C GLN A 24 2.65 -7.74 7.23
N GLU A 25 2.35 -8.95 7.70
CA GLU A 25 1.53 -9.91 6.95
C GLU A 25 0.10 -9.41 6.71
N LEU A 26 -0.49 -8.68 7.67
CA LEU A 26 -1.83 -8.11 7.55
C LEU A 26 -1.84 -6.79 6.76
N SER A 27 -0.70 -6.13 6.61
CA SER A 27 -0.57 -4.91 5.78
C SER A 27 -0.83 -5.17 4.29
N ASP A 28 -0.76 -6.43 3.86
CA ASP A 28 -1.13 -6.89 2.51
C ASP A 28 -2.64 -6.79 2.22
N GLY A 29 -3.45 -6.38 3.20
CA GLY A 29 -4.89 -6.13 3.07
C GLY A 29 -5.75 -7.38 3.18
N GLN A 30 -5.14 -8.54 3.43
CA GLN A 30 -5.86 -9.80 3.60
C GLN A 30 -6.24 -10.04 5.05
N ALA A 31 -7.47 -10.52 5.26
CA ALA A 31 -7.87 -11.06 6.55
C ALA A 31 -7.31 -12.48 6.71
N LEU A 32 -6.51 -12.72 7.75
CA LEU A 32 -5.85 -14.01 8.00
C LEU A 32 -6.30 -14.62 9.33
N SER A 33 -6.39 -15.95 9.37
CA SER A 33 -6.69 -16.66 10.62
C SER A 33 -5.49 -16.68 11.57
N ALA A 34 -5.75 -16.88 12.87
CA ALA A 34 -4.68 -17.02 13.87
C ALA A 34 -3.69 -18.14 13.53
N GLY A 35 -4.16 -19.25 12.95
CA GLY A 35 -3.30 -20.37 12.56
C GLY A 35 -2.41 -20.05 11.36
N GLU A 36 -2.89 -19.26 10.41
CA GLU A 36 -2.07 -18.77 9.30
C GLU A 36 -1.00 -17.80 9.78
N LEU A 37 -1.38 -16.85 10.63
CA LEU A 37 -0.47 -15.87 11.22
C LEU A 37 0.60 -16.54 12.08
N ALA A 38 0.23 -17.54 12.89
CA ALA A 38 1.19 -18.33 13.67
C ALA A 38 2.23 -19.01 12.77
N ARG A 39 1.79 -19.62 11.66
CA ARG A 39 2.67 -20.29 10.70
C ARG A 39 3.63 -19.30 10.03
N ARG A 40 3.13 -18.15 9.56
CA ARG A 40 3.94 -17.13 8.87
C ARG A 40 4.93 -16.43 9.81
N ALA A 41 4.53 -16.21 11.06
CA ALA A 41 5.39 -15.65 12.09
C ALA A 41 6.30 -16.69 12.77
N HIS A 42 6.25 -17.96 12.36
CA HIS A 42 7.03 -19.07 12.93
C HIS A 42 6.88 -19.24 14.45
N VAL A 43 5.65 -19.10 14.97
CA VAL A 43 5.32 -19.25 16.39
C VAL A 43 4.18 -20.25 16.62
N THR A 44 3.97 -20.65 17.87
CA THR A 44 2.84 -21.51 18.23
C THR A 44 1.50 -20.76 18.12
N PRO A 45 0.36 -21.45 17.90
CA PRO A 45 -0.96 -20.83 17.92
C PRO A 45 -1.29 -20.12 19.24
N SER A 46 -0.80 -20.63 20.37
CA SER A 46 -0.98 -20.01 21.70
C SER A 46 -0.22 -18.69 21.81
N THR A 47 1.04 -18.69 21.37
CA THR A 47 1.87 -17.47 21.28
C THR A 47 1.19 -16.43 20.38
N ALA A 48 0.83 -16.80 19.16
CA ALA A 48 0.14 -15.92 18.22
C ALA A 48 -1.15 -15.34 18.82
N SER A 49 -1.97 -16.14 19.50
CA SER A 49 -3.21 -15.69 20.14
C SER A 49 -2.95 -14.60 21.20
N THR A 50 -1.86 -14.73 21.96
CA THR A 50 -1.45 -13.72 22.96
C THR A 50 -1.06 -12.40 22.29
N HIS A 51 -0.31 -12.45 21.19
CA HIS A 51 0.05 -11.24 20.43
C HIS A 51 -1.17 -10.59 19.77
N LEU A 52 -2.07 -11.41 19.19
CA LEU A 52 -3.31 -10.93 18.58
C LEU A 52 -4.22 -10.25 19.59
N ALA A 53 -4.36 -10.79 20.81
CA ALA A 53 -5.12 -10.15 21.88
C ALA A 53 -4.57 -8.74 22.19
N LYS A 54 -3.25 -8.60 22.40
CA LYS A 54 -2.62 -7.29 22.66
C LYS A 54 -2.85 -6.29 21.54
N LEU A 55 -2.76 -6.73 20.28
CA LEU A 55 -2.98 -5.87 19.12
C LEU A 55 -4.46 -5.47 18.96
N MET A 56 -5.39 -6.38 19.28
CA MET A 56 -6.84 -6.11 19.30
C MET A 56 -7.21 -5.14 20.42
N ASP A 57 -6.69 -5.36 21.64
CA ASP A 57 -6.95 -4.52 22.81
C ASP A 57 -6.48 -3.07 22.60
N ALA A 58 -5.40 -2.90 21.84
CA ALA A 58 -4.88 -1.60 21.44
C ALA A 58 -5.57 -1.00 20.19
N GLY A 59 -6.55 -1.69 19.60
CA GLY A 59 -7.27 -1.22 18.42
C GLY A 59 -6.49 -1.26 17.11
N LEU A 60 -5.35 -1.95 17.06
CA LEU A 60 -4.57 -2.08 15.81
C LEU A 60 -5.20 -3.08 14.84
N LEU A 61 -5.88 -4.09 15.40
CA LEU A 61 -6.55 -5.14 14.65
C LEU A 61 -8.04 -5.15 14.95
N ILE A 62 -8.79 -5.68 14.00
CA ILE A 62 -10.17 -6.11 14.17
C ILE A 62 -10.31 -7.55 13.69
N ALA A 63 -11.27 -8.26 14.27
CA ALA A 63 -11.48 -9.67 13.99
C ALA A 63 -12.93 -9.91 13.56
N GLU A 64 -13.10 -10.65 12.47
CA GLU A 64 -14.39 -11.07 11.96
C GLU A 64 -14.54 -12.59 12.10
N LYS A 65 -15.69 -13.02 12.62
CA LYS A 65 -15.98 -14.45 12.74
C LYS A 65 -16.55 -14.96 11.42
N GLN A 66 -15.88 -15.94 10.83
CA GLN A 66 -16.35 -16.62 9.63
C GLN A 66 -16.33 -18.13 9.89
N GLY A 67 -17.53 -18.68 10.11
CA GLY A 67 -17.71 -20.07 10.52
C GLY A 67 -17.02 -20.39 11.84
N LYS A 68 -16.10 -21.37 11.82
CA LYS A 68 -15.35 -21.82 13.00
C LYS A 68 -14.09 -20.99 13.27
N HIS A 69 -13.68 -20.14 12.34
CA HIS A 69 -12.45 -19.37 12.43
C HIS A 69 -12.72 -17.88 12.65
N ARG A 70 -11.76 -17.22 13.29
CA ARG A 70 -11.68 -15.76 13.35
C ARG A 70 -10.59 -15.31 12.40
N TYR A 71 -10.91 -14.32 11.57
CA TYR A 71 -10.00 -13.69 10.64
C TYR A 71 -9.68 -12.28 11.13
N TYR A 72 -8.39 -11.96 11.18
CA TYR A 72 -7.87 -10.70 11.69
C TYR A 72 -7.48 -9.81 10.51
N ARG A 73 -7.77 -8.51 10.60
CA ARG A 73 -7.35 -7.49 9.65
C ARG A 73 -6.88 -6.23 10.39
N ILE A 74 -6.06 -5.43 9.73
CA ILE A 74 -5.70 -4.10 10.24
C ILE A 74 -6.99 -3.27 10.41
N ALA A 75 -7.11 -2.57 11.54
CA ALA A 75 -8.30 -1.81 11.89
C ALA A 75 -8.46 -0.53 11.06
N ASP A 76 -7.35 0.16 10.83
CA ASP A 76 -7.32 1.50 10.23
C ASP A 76 -6.18 1.62 9.19
N PRO A 77 -6.42 2.19 7.99
CA PRO A 77 -5.39 2.46 6.99
C PRO A 77 -4.17 3.23 7.51
N ALA A 78 -4.32 4.11 8.52
CA ALA A 78 -3.22 4.83 9.15
C ALA A 78 -2.18 3.89 9.79
N ILE A 79 -2.61 2.70 10.25
CA ILE A 79 -1.69 1.69 10.80
C ILE A 79 -0.84 1.09 9.68
N VAL A 80 -1.42 0.87 8.48
CA VAL A 80 -0.66 0.43 7.31
C VAL A 80 0.37 1.49 6.92
N GLN A 81 -0.01 2.77 6.95
CA GLN A 81 0.93 3.88 6.70
C GLN A 81 2.10 3.88 7.69
N ALA A 82 1.82 3.65 8.99
CA ALA A 82 2.88 3.53 9.99
C ALA A 82 3.81 2.33 9.73
N ILE A 83 3.25 1.18 9.33
CA ILE A 83 4.04 -0.01 8.95
C ILE A 83 4.94 0.29 7.75
N GLU A 84 4.42 0.95 6.70
CA GLU A 84 5.21 1.32 5.51
C GLU A 84 6.29 2.34 5.84
N ALA A 85 6.00 3.31 6.72
CA ALA A 85 6.98 4.29 7.18
C ALA A 85 8.14 3.64 7.94
N LEU A 86 7.85 2.66 8.82
CA LEU A 86 8.89 1.87 9.48
C LEU A 86 9.66 0.99 8.49
N ALA A 87 8.97 0.40 7.50
CA ALA A 87 9.61 -0.42 6.48
C ALA A 87 10.59 0.38 5.61
N ALA A 88 10.29 1.65 5.33
CA ALA A 88 11.18 2.56 4.60
C ALA A 88 12.48 2.89 5.36
N LEU A 89 12.53 2.66 6.67
CA LEU A 89 13.71 2.82 7.51
C LEU A 89 14.46 1.50 7.77
N ALA A 90 13.84 0.37 7.44
CA ALA A 90 14.35 -0.96 7.77
C ALA A 90 15.34 -1.45 6.70
N PRO A 91 16.35 -2.27 7.08
CA PRO A 91 17.22 -2.91 6.12
C PRO A 91 16.45 -3.90 5.24
N VAL A 92 16.87 -4.04 3.98
CA VAL A 92 16.28 -5.01 3.05
C VAL A 92 16.53 -6.43 3.58
N ARG A 93 15.45 -7.21 3.70
CA ARG A 93 15.53 -8.62 4.10
C ARG A 93 16.28 -9.44 3.05
N GLN A 94 17.27 -10.22 3.47
CA GLN A 94 17.92 -11.20 2.60
C GLN A 94 16.95 -12.34 2.26
N VAL A 95 16.95 -12.74 0.99
CA VAL A 95 16.21 -13.90 0.48
C VAL A 95 17.17 -15.07 0.32
N HIS A 96 16.73 -16.29 0.65
CA HIS A 96 17.58 -17.48 0.67
C HIS A 96 17.20 -18.50 -0.42
N SER A 97 16.20 -18.20 -1.24
CA SER A 97 15.80 -19.03 -2.38
C SER A 97 15.37 -18.19 -3.59
N LEU A 98 15.44 -18.79 -4.79
CA LEU A 98 14.95 -18.17 -6.02
C LEU A 98 13.46 -17.82 -5.94
N ARG A 99 12.67 -18.68 -5.29
CA ARG A 99 11.23 -18.45 -5.11
C ARG A 99 10.96 -17.22 -4.26
N GLU A 100 11.66 -17.07 -3.15
CA GLU A 100 11.56 -15.87 -2.31
C GLU A 100 12.01 -14.62 -3.06
N ALA A 101 13.09 -14.71 -3.84
CA ALA A 101 13.58 -13.61 -4.65
C ALA A 101 12.54 -13.15 -5.69
N GLN A 102 11.88 -14.09 -6.37
CA GLN A 102 10.84 -13.80 -7.36
C GLN A 102 9.60 -13.16 -6.72
N ILE A 103 9.15 -13.66 -5.57
CA ILE A 103 8.02 -13.08 -4.83
C ILE A 103 8.36 -11.65 -4.38
N ALA A 104 9.55 -11.45 -3.80
CA ALA A 104 10.00 -10.14 -3.38
C ALA A 104 10.13 -9.17 -4.57
N GLN A 105 10.62 -9.64 -5.72
CA GLN A 105 10.70 -8.84 -6.94
C GLN A 105 9.31 -8.45 -7.46
N ALA A 106 8.34 -9.38 -7.47
CA ALA A 106 6.98 -9.07 -7.90
C ALA A 106 6.35 -7.97 -7.04
N VAL A 107 6.52 -8.04 -5.72
CA VAL A 107 6.04 -7.00 -4.79
C VAL A 107 6.73 -5.66 -5.06
N ARG A 108 8.05 -5.63 -5.25
CA ARG A 108 8.77 -4.39 -5.56
C ARG A 108 8.39 -3.80 -6.91
N SER A 109 8.18 -4.63 -7.93
CA SER A 109 7.82 -4.18 -9.28
C SER A 109 6.47 -3.48 -9.30
N ALA A 110 5.43 -4.08 -8.71
CA ALA A 110 4.11 -3.48 -8.64
C ALA A 110 3.28 -4.08 -7.51
N ARG A 111 2.73 -3.23 -6.64
CA ARG A 111 1.88 -3.67 -5.52
C ARG A 111 0.80 -2.65 -5.17
N MET A 112 -0.15 -3.05 -4.35
CA MET A 112 -1.04 -2.12 -3.66
C MET A 112 -0.37 -1.61 -2.37
N CYS A 113 -0.52 -0.31 -2.09
CA CYS A 113 -0.34 0.28 -0.78
C CYS A 113 -1.71 0.75 -0.28
N SER A 114 -2.31 -0.01 0.64
CA SER A 114 -3.72 0.13 1.06
C SER A 114 -4.71 0.12 -0.11
N THR A 115 -4.92 1.26 -0.76
CA THR A 115 -5.90 1.47 -1.84
C THR A 115 -5.31 1.98 -3.16
N HIS A 116 -4.02 2.31 -3.22
CA HIS A 116 -3.36 2.89 -4.40
C HIS A 116 -2.15 2.05 -4.85
N LEU A 117 -1.61 2.34 -6.03
CA LEU A 117 -0.46 1.63 -6.59
C LEU A 117 0.86 2.12 -5.98
N ALA A 118 1.74 1.16 -5.71
CA ALA A 118 3.06 1.34 -5.14
C ALA A 118 4.06 0.39 -5.81
N GLY A 119 5.29 0.39 -5.34
CA GLY A 119 6.44 -0.20 -6.02
C GLY A 119 6.87 0.63 -7.21
N LYS A 120 7.74 0.05 -8.03
CA LYS A 120 8.27 0.69 -9.23
C LYS A 120 7.15 1.23 -10.13
N LEU A 121 6.08 0.47 -10.36
CA LEU A 121 4.94 0.92 -11.16
C LEU A 121 4.26 2.17 -10.56
N GLY A 122 4.03 2.22 -9.25
CA GLY A 122 3.38 3.37 -8.61
C GLY A 122 4.22 4.65 -8.68
N VAL A 123 5.54 4.51 -8.49
CA VAL A 123 6.50 5.62 -8.62
C VAL A 123 6.63 6.08 -10.06
N ASP A 124 6.76 5.16 -11.02
CA ASP A 124 6.88 5.47 -12.44
C ASP A 124 5.59 6.13 -12.97
N LEU A 125 4.42 5.67 -12.52
CA LEU A 125 3.13 6.30 -12.85
C LEU A 125 3.04 7.72 -12.32
N THR A 126 3.49 7.94 -11.09
CA THR A 126 3.55 9.28 -10.50
C THR A 126 4.46 10.20 -11.31
N GLN A 127 5.65 9.72 -11.67
CA GLN A 127 6.59 10.50 -12.48
C GLN A 127 6.05 10.77 -13.89
N ALA A 128 5.36 9.81 -14.51
CA ALA A 128 4.75 9.98 -15.83
C ALA A 128 3.68 11.08 -15.82
N LEU A 129 2.84 11.12 -14.78
CA LEU A 129 1.83 12.16 -14.60
C LEU A 129 2.47 13.54 -14.41
N VAL A 130 3.59 13.63 -13.69
CA VAL A 130 4.34 14.88 -13.55
C VAL A 130 4.96 15.30 -14.89
N ASN A 131 5.61 14.38 -15.60
CA ASN A 131 6.26 14.66 -16.89
C ASN A 131 5.26 15.12 -17.96
N LYS A 132 4.02 14.63 -17.90
CA LYS A 132 2.92 15.05 -18.78
C LYS A 132 2.29 16.39 -18.38
N GLY A 133 2.67 16.95 -17.24
CA GLY A 133 2.05 18.16 -16.70
C GLY A 133 0.64 17.91 -16.15
N VAL A 134 0.23 16.66 -15.95
CA VAL A 134 -1.03 16.34 -15.24
C VAL A 134 -0.90 16.75 -13.78
N LEU A 135 0.26 16.49 -13.19
CA LEU A 135 0.63 16.99 -11.88
C LEU A 135 1.81 17.97 -11.99
N ALA A 136 1.82 18.98 -11.14
CA ALA A 136 2.99 19.82 -10.89
C ALA A 136 3.64 19.39 -9.57
N ALA A 137 4.97 19.29 -9.53
CA ALA A 137 5.71 19.02 -8.30
C ALA A 137 6.21 20.32 -7.67
N SER A 138 6.26 20.35 -6.34
CA SER A 138 6.75 21.45 -5.51
C SER A 138 7.45 20.91 -4.26
N GLU A 139 7.98 21.79 -3.42
CA GLU A 139 8.53 21.41 -2.11
C GLU A 139 7.48 20.81 -1.17
N GLU A 140 6.22 21.25 -1.26
CA GLU A 140 5.12 20.78 -0.41
C GLU A 140 4.47 19.48 -0.93
N GLY A 141 4.86 19.03 -2.12
CA GLY A 141 4.34 17.82 -2.75
C GLY A 141 3.81 18.07 -4.15
N TYR A 142 2.73 17.37 -4.52
CA TYR A 142 2.15 17.42 -5.87
C TYR A 142 0.87 18.23 -5.90
N TYR A 143 0.61 18.93 -7.00
CA TYR A 143 -0.65 19.62 -7.24
C TYR A 143 -1.24 19.20 -8.58
N MET A 144 -2.57 19.11 -8.64
CA MET A 144 -3.26 18.84 -9.89
C MET A 144 -3.35 20.12 -10.73
N THR A 145 -2.89 20.06 -11.99
CA THR A 145 -3.00 21.19 -12.90
C THR A 145 -4.39 21.24 -13.55
N SER A 146 -4.79 22.39 -14.11
CA SER A 146 -6.05 22.49 -14.86
C SER A 146 -6.07 21.54 -16.07
N TYR A 147 -4.93 21.37 -16.75
CA TYR A 147 -4.76 20.37 -17.80
C TYR A 147 -4.94 18.96 -17.24
N GLY A 148 -4.32 18.68 -16.10
CA GLY A 148 -4.40 17.38 -15.45
C GLY A 148 -5.81 16.97 -15.04
N GLN A 149 -6.62 17.91 -14.56
CA GLN A 149 -8.01 17.64 -14.23
C GLN A 149 -8.80 17.18 -15.46
N GLN A 150 -8.64 17.87 -16.60
CA GLN A 150 -9.27 17.46 -17.86
C GLN A 150 -8.74 16.11 -18.34
N TRP A 151 -7.41 15.94 -18.33
CA TRP A 151 -6.78 14.70 -18.78
C TRP A 151 -7.24 13.49 -17.97
N LEU A 152 -7.35 13.61 -16.64
CA LEU A 152 -7.83 12.55 -15.77
C LEU A 152 -9.31 12.24 -16.04
N CYS A 153 -10.14 13.26 -16.31
CA CYS A 153 -11.53 13.08 -16.72
C CYS A 153 -11.62 12.28 -18.03
N ASP A 154 -10.81 12.66 -19.04
CA ASP A 154 -10.77 11.97 -20.33
C ASP A 154 -10.25 10.53 -20.20
N PHE A 155 -9.32 10.30 -19.26
CA PHE A 155 -8.84 8.96 -18.91
C PHE A 155 -9.89 8.10 -18.20
N GLY A 156 -10.99 8.70 -17.71
CA GLY A 156 -12.11 8.05 -17.05
C GLY A 156 -12.03 8.06 -15.52
N ILE A 157 -11.35 9.05 -14.93
CA ILE A 157 -11.32 9.30 -13.48
C ILE A 157 -12.27 10.45 -13.18
N GLU A 158 -13.19 10.24 -12.23
CA GLU A 158 -14.23 11.21 -11.89
C GLU A 158 -14.41 11.35 -10.36
N GLY A 159 -15.34 12.20 -9.94
CA GLY A 159 -15.79 12.27 -8.55
C GLY A 159 -14.80 12.93 -7.60
N GLU A 160 -14.74 12.45 -6.35
CA GLU A 160 -13.90 13.02 -5.28
C GLU A 160 -12.42 13.14 -5.66
N ALA A 161 -11.90 12.25 -6.52
CA ALA A 161 -10.53 12.33 -7.02
C ALA A 161 -10.23 13.62 -7.80
N LEU A 162 -11.25 14.20 -8.44
CA LEU A 162 -11.17 15.46 -9.19
C LEU A 162 -11.74 16.67 -8.45
N LYS A 163 -12.33 16.48 -7.25
CA LYS A 163 -12.93 17.59 -6.48
C LYS A 163 -11.90 18.49 -5.81
N ARG A 164 -10.63 18.11 -5.78
CA ARG A 164 -9.54 18.98 -5.33
C ARG A 164 -9.44 20.21 -6.23
N ARG A 165 -9.52 21.41 -5.65
CA ARG A 165 -9.51 22.69 -6.37
C ARG A 165 -8.27 23.48 -5.99
N GLY A 166 -7.54 23.99 -6.98
CA GLY A 166 -6.43 24.93 -6.76
C GLY A 166 -5.17 24.29 -6.16
N LEU A 167 -4.62 24.91 -5.11
CA LEU A 167 -3.34 24.56 -4.48
C LEU A 167 -3.44 23.45 -3.42
N GLU A 168 -4.45 22.58 -3.48
CA GLU A 168 -4.54 21.47 -2.52
C GLU A 168 -3.53 20.37 -2.88
N VAL A 169 -2.66 20.03 -1.93
CA VAL A 169 -1.63 19.00 -2.13
C VAL A 169 -2.29 17.64 -2.36
N VAL A 170 -1.91 17.01 -3.47
CA VAL A 170 -2.19 15.62 -3.75
C VAL A 170 -1.41 14.75 -2.76
N SER A 171 -2.17 13.99 -1.95
CA SER A 171 -1.63 13.01 -1.03
C SER A 171 -0.64 12.07 -1.72
N HIS A 172 0.48 11.79 -1.05
CA HIS A 172 1.51 10.88 -1.53
C HIS A 172 2.13 10.12 -0.36
N HIS A 173 2.71 8.96 -0.64
CA HIS A 173 3.50 8.17 0.31
C HIS A 173 4.91 7.96 -0.23
N ILE A 174 5.89 7.75 0.65
CA ILE A 174 7.22 7.29 0.24
C ILE A 174 7.17 5.78 0.05
N ASP A 175 7.56 5.32 -1.13
CA ASP A 175 7.70 3.90 -1.40
C ASP A 175 8.97 3.35 -0.73
N TRP A 176 8.84 2.32 0.11
CA TRP A 176 10.01 1.75 0.79
C TRP A 176 10.97 1.02 -0.17
N SER A 177 10.52 0.50 -1.31
CA SER A 177 11.41 -0.23 -2.23
C SER A 177 12.17 0.71 -3.16
N GLU A 178 11.54 1.81 -3.55
CA GLU A 178 12.12 2.79 -4.46
C GLU A 178 12.73 4.00 -3.74
N HIS A 179 12.41 4.21 -2.46
CA HIS A 179 12.73 5.41 -1.66
C HIS A 179 12.27 6.71 -2.35
N ARG A 180 11.14 6.63 -3.05
CA ARG A 180 10.59 7.74 -3.85
C ARG A 180 9.09 7.91 -3.59
N PRO A 181 8.57 9.15 -3.68
CA PRO A 181 7.15 9.42 -3.52
C PRO A 181 6.31 8.78 -4.64
N HIS A 182 5.10 8.35 -4.28
CA HIS A 182 4.06 7.91 -5.20
C HIS A 182 2.68 8.43 -4.77
N ILE A 183 1.78 8.69 -5.72
CA ILE A 183 0.46 9.27 -5.46
C ILE A 183 -0.40 8.32 -4.61
N ALA A 184 -1.05 8.90 -3.61
CA ALA A 184 -1.92 8.24 -2.65
C ALA A 184 -3.29 8.96 -2.56
N GLY A 185 -4.07 8.61 -1.55
CA GLY A 185 -5.38 9.21 -1.29
C GLY A 185 -6.41 8.93 -2.40
N ALA A 186 -7.38 9.83 -2.56
CA ALA A 186 -8.48 9.66 -3.51
C ALA A 186 -8.01 9.52 -4.97
N LEU A 187 -7.04 10.33 -5.39
CA LEU A 187 -6.49 10.26 -6.75
C LEU A 187 -5.75 8.93 -6.99
N GLY A 188 -4.87 8.53 -6.06
CA GLY A 188 -4.14 7.26 -6.17
C GLY A 188 -5.08 6.05 -6.20
N ALA A 189 -6.15 6.08 -5.40
CA ALA A 189 -7.16 5.04 -5.38
C ALA A 189 -7.96 4.98 -6.70
N ALA A 190 -8.36 6.13 -7.24
CA ALA A 190 -9.09 6.20 -8.51
C ALA A 190 -8.23 5.74 -9.69
N LEU A 191 -6.94 6.12 -9.73
CA LEU A 191 -5.99 5.62 -10.72
C LEU A 191 -5.86 4.09 -10.64
N ALA A 192 -5.63 3.55 -9.44
CA ALA A 192 -5.51 2.11 -9.26
C ALA A 192 -6.77 1.38 -9.70
N GLN A 193 -7.95 1.87 -9.31
CA GLN A 193 -9.23 1.33 -9.72
C GLN A 193 -9.39 1.36 -11.24
N ARG A 194 -9.10 2.49 -11.88
CA ARG A 194 -9.19 2.64 -13.33
C ARG A 194 -8.31 1.63 -14.07
N LEU A 195 -7.09 1.40 -13.59
CA LEU A 195 -6.18 0.41 -14.17
C LEU A 195 -6.67 -1.04 -13.99
N PHE A 196 -7.40 -1.35 -12.91
CA PHE A 196 -8.09 -2.64 -12.76
C PHE A 196 -9.29 -2.77 -13.71
N GLU A 197 -10.10 -1.73 -13.86
CA GLU A 197 -11.28 -1.71 -14.74
C GLU A 197 -10.89 -1.89 -16.21
N LEU A 198 -9.79 -1.25 -16.63
CA LEU A 198 -9.20 -1.42 -17.95
C LEU A 198 -8.49 -2.78 -18.12
N GLN A 199 -8.41 -3.59 -17.05
CA GLN A 199 -7.70 -4.86 -17.00
C GLN A 199 -6.21 -4.74 -17.37
N TRP A 200 -5.59 -3.58 -17.11
CA TRP A 200 -4.15 -3.39 -17.30
C TRP A 200 -3.35 -4.07 -16.18
N ILE A 201 -3.96 -4.15 -15.00
CA ILE A 201 -3.44 -4.87 -13.84
C ILE A 201 -4.47 -5.87 -13.34
N THR A 202 -3.98 -6.94 -12.71
CA THR A 202 -4.79 -7.95 -12.04
C THR A 202 -4.27 -8.21 -10.63
N ARG A 203 -5.16 -8.58 -9.70
CA ARG A 203 -4.76 -8.93 -8.34
C ARG A 203 -4.03 -10.26 -8.33
N THR A 204 -3.00 -10.36 -7.50
CA THR A 204 -2.38 -11.64 -7.18
C THR A 204 -3.07 -12.24 -5.95
N PRO A 205 -3.52 -13.51 -6.00
CA PRO A 205 -4.06 -14.16 -4.82
C PRO A 205 -3.01 -14.20 -3.70
N PHE A 206 -3.45 -13.90 -2.47
CA PHE A 206 -2.59 -14.03 -1.28
C PHE A 206 -1.37 -13.10 -1.23
N SER A 207 -1.39 -12.00 -1.99
CA SER A 207 -0.30 -11.01 -2.02
C SER A 207 -0.82 -9.62 -2.37
N ARG A 208 -0.17 -8.58 -1.86
CA ARG A 208 -0.34 -7.20 -2.32
C ARG A 208 0.22 -6.94 -3.73
N ALA A 209 1.02 -7.85 -4.27
CA ALA A 209 1.56 -7.72 -5.62
C ALA A 209 0.42 -7.64 -6.66
N VAL A 210 0.58 -6.78 -7.67
CA VAL A 210 -0.31 -6.74 -8.83
C VAL A 210 0.46 -7.19 -10.06
N ARG A 211 -0.23 -7.92 -10.94
CA ARG A 211 0.36 -8.41 -12.18
C ARG A 211 -0.11 -7.55 -13.35
N LEU A 212 0.84 -7.06 -14.13
CA LEU A 212 0.58 -6.42 -15.41
C LEU A 212 0.10 -7.45 -16.44
N THR A 213 -0.95 -7.10 -17.18
CA THR A 213 -1.39 -7.87 -18.35
C THR A 213 -0.59 -7.45 -19.59
N ALA A 214 -0.61 -8.26 -20.64
CA ALA A 214 0.05 -7.90 -21.90
C ALA A 214 -0.51 -6.60 -22.50
N SER A 215 -1.83 -6.40 -22.44
CA SER A 215 -2.46 -5.14 -22.84
C SER A 215 -2.03 -4.00 -21.91
N GLY A 216 -1.98 -4.23 -20.60
CA GLY A 216 -1.52 -3.23 -19.63
C GLY A 216 -0.10 -2.75 -19.87
N GLN A 217 0.84 -3.65 -20.22
CA GLN A 217 2.21 -3.25 -20.56
C GLN A 217 2.26 -2.35 -21.80
N LEU A 218 1.52 -2.71 -22.85
CA LEU A 218 1.44 -1.90 -24.07
C LEU A 218 0.82 -0.53 -23.78
N SER A 219 -0.34 -0.50 -23.11
CA SER A 219 -1.05 0.74 -22.85
C SER A 219 -0.33 1.63 -21.83
N LEU A 220 0.36 1.09 -20.83
CA LEU A 220 1.19 1.89 -19.92
C LEU A 220 2.38 2.53 -20.66
N ARG A 221 2.97 1.81 -21.61
CA ARG A 221 4.02 2.37 -22.45
C ARG A 221 3.47 3.49 -23.33
N ASP A 222 2.35 3.26 -23.99
CA ASP A 222 1.81 4.19 -24.98
C ASP A 222 1.19 5.43 -24.29
N GLU A 223 0.44 5.25 -23.19
CA GLU A 223 -0.23 6.34 -22.47
C GLU A 223 0.67 7.05 -21.46
N PHE A 224 1.61 6.34 -20.82
CA PHE A 224 2.44 6.89 -19.73
C PHE A 224 3.95 6.88 -20.00
N GLY A 225 4.42 6.26 -21.08
CA GLY A 225 5.86 6.13 -21.36
C GLY A 225 6.58 5.16 -20.41
N ILE A 226 5.84 4.26 -19.76
CA ILE A 226 6.37 3.35 -18.73
C ILE A 226 6.78 2.02 -19.39
N HIS A 227 8.03 1.61 -19.16
CA HIS A 227 8.60 0.36 -19.70
C HIS A 227 8.90 -0.60 -18.55
N ILE A 228 8.04 -1.63 -18.38
CA ILE A 228 8.14 -2.66 -17.33
C ILE A 228 7.96 -4.06 -17.93
#